data_AF-A0A852VIG1-F1
#
_entry.id   AF-A0A852VIG1-F1
#
_cell.length_a   1.000
_cell.length_b   1.000
_cell.length_c   1.000
_cell.angle_alpha   90.00
_cell.angle_beta   90.00
_cell.angle_gamma   90.00
#
_symmetry.space_group_name_H-M   'P 1'
#
loop_
_entity.id
_entity.type
_entity.pdbx_description
1 polymer ?
#
loop_
_entity_poly.entity_id
_entity_poly.type
_entity_poly.pdbx_seq_one_letter_code
_entity_poly.pdbx_strand_id
1 'polypeptide(L)' 'MANQIRILTVEREGDDGLIVTFSDGTTGGYVVEELLDLRPHREPSESTPQNKETIPK' A
#
# COMPACT_ATOMS: atom_id res chain seq x y z
N MET A 1 -5.53 10.34 -26.87
CA MET A 1 -5.23 10.41 -25.42
C MET A 1 -5.83 9.17 -24.79
N ALA A 2 -5.00 8.27 -24.24
CA ALA A 2 -5.55 7.17 -23.45
C ALA A 2 -6.24 7.76 -22.23
N ASN A 3 -7.47 7.32 -21.96
CA ASN A 3 -8.20 7.78 -20.80
C ASN A 3 -7.39 7.39 -19.55
N GLN A 4 -6.92 8.37 -18.78
CA GLN A 4 -6.09 8.10 -17.61
C GLN A 4 -6.94 7.38 -16.57
N ILE A 5 -6.61 6.11 -16.30
CA ILE A 5 -7.28 5.31 -15.28
C ILE A 5 -6.98 5.93 -13.91
N ARG A 6 -8.01 6.14 -13.11
CA ARG A 6 -7.93 6.68 -11.74
C ARG A 6 -8.40 5.63 -10.75
N ILE A 7 -7.86 5.69 -9.54
CA ILE A 7 -8.36 4.90 -8.42
C ILE A 7 -9.64 5.57 -7.90
N LEU A 8 -10.69 4.76 -7.71
CA LEU A 8 -11.96 5.18 -7.12
C LEU A 8 -12.05 4.78 -5.65
N THR A 9 -11.75 3.52 -5.33
CA THR A 9 -11.76 3.01 -3.95
C THR A 9 -10.56 2.10 -3.70
N VAL A 10 -10.18 2.01 -2.43
CA VAL A 10 -9.13 1.12 -1.92
C VAL A 10 -9.64 0.50 -0.62
N GLU A 11 -9.69 -0.82 -0.58
CA GLU A 11 -10.21 -1.60 0.55
C GLU A 11 -9.16 -2.61 1.01
N ARG A 12 -9.01 -2.77 2.32
CA ARG A 12 -8.15 -3.83 2.88
C ARG A 12 -8.88 -5.16 2.79
N GLU A 13 -8.22 -6.16 2.24
CA GLU A 13 -8.71 -7.53 2.20
C GLU A 13 -7.82 -8.42 3.08
N GLY A 14 -8.34 -8.89 4.21
CA GLY A 14 -7.56 -9.70 5.15
C GLY A 14 -6.39 -8.92 5.77
N ASP A 15 -5.27 -9.61 6.00
CA ASP A 15 -4.12 -9.01 6.67
C ASP A 15 -3.14 -8.31 5.72
N ASP A 16 -2.96 -8.87 4.53
CA ASP A 16 -1.93 -8.55 3.54
C ASP A 16 -2.50 -8.27 2.14
N GLY A 17 -3.82 -8.26 1.98
CA GLY A 17 -4.51 -7.99 0.72
C GLY A 17 -5.06 -6.56 0.60
N LEU A 18 -5.19 -6.11 -0.64
CA LEU A 18 -5.75 -4.84 -1.04
C LEU A 18 -6.64 -5.02 -2.28
N ILE A 19 -7.88 -4.54 -2.23
CA ILE A 19 -8.76 -4.43 -3.39
C ILE A 19 -8.79 -2.98 -3.86
N VAL A 20 -8.57 -2.75 -5.15
CA VAL A 20 -8.61 -1.42 -5.78
C VAL A 20 -9.68 -1.40 -6.88
N THR A 21 -10.59 -0.43 -6.83
CA THR A 21 -11.55 -0.19 -7.92
C THR A 21 -11.08 0.97 -8.78
N PHE A 22 -11.12 0.79 -10.10
CA PHE A 22 -10.62 1.74 -11.09
C PHE A 22 -11.75 2.43 -11.87
N SER A 23 -11.46 3.61 -12.43
CA SER A 23 -12.42 4.41 -13.18
C SER A 23 -12.84 3.83 -14.52
N ASP A 24 -12.19 2.76 -14.98
CA ASP A 24 -12.53 2.02 -16.19
C ASP A 24 -13.53 0.88 -15.95
N GLY A 25 -14.02 0.74 -14.70
CA GLY A 25 -14.99 -0.28 -14.32
C GLY A 25 -14.35 -1.62 -13.93
N THR A 26 -13.03 -1.69 -13.85
CA THR A 26 -12.32 -2.88 -13.37
C THR A 26 -11.99 -2.80 -11.88
N THR A 27 -11.83 -3.97 -11.27
CA THR A 27 -11.36 -4.12 -9.89
C THR A 27 -10.18 -5.08 -9.89
N GLY A 28 -9.10 -4.71 -9.21
CA GLY A 28 -7.90 -5.53 -9.06
C GLY A 28 -7.65 -5.86 -7.59
N GLY A 29 -7.33 -7.12 -7.31
CA GLY A 29 -6.80 -7.56 -6.03
C GLY A 29 -5.27 -7.60 -6.10
N TYR A 30 -4.63 -7.21 -4.99
CA TYR A 30 -3.18 -7.21 -4.83
C TYR A 30 -2.83 -7.72 -3.45
N VAL A 31 -1.76 -8.50 -3.34
CA VAL A 31 -1.15 -8.82 -2.03
C VAL A 31 0.14 -8.02 -1.81
N VAL A 32 0.53 -7.86 -0.54
CA VAL A 32 1.74 -7.10 -0.16
C VAL A 32 2.98 -7.57 -0.93
N GLU A 33 3.14 -8.87 -1.13
CA GLU A 33 4.29 -9.45 -1.83
C GLU A 33 4.38 -8.99 -3.29
N GLU A 34 3.26 -9.00 -4.01
CA GLU A 34 3.18 -8.52 -5.41
C GLU A 34 3.46 -7.02 -5.50
N LEU A 35 2.95 -6.24 -4.54
CA LEU A 35 3.23 -4.81 -4.47
C LEU A 35 4.71 -4.53 -4.19
N LEU A 36 5.37 -5.36 -3.37
CA LEU A 36 6.80 -5.25 -3.09
C LEU A 36 7.66 -5.64 -4.31
N ASP A 37 7.21 -6.59 -5.13
CA ASP A 37 7.90 -6.99 -6.36
C ASP A 37 7.95 -5.87 -7.41
N LEU A 38 7.00 -4.93 -7.36
CA LEU A 38 7.04 -3.70 -8.16
C LEU A 38 8.13 -2.70 -7.70
N ARG A 39 8.85 -3.01 -6.61
CA ARG A 39 9.91 -2.19 -6.00
C ARG A 39 9.49 -0.72 -5.78
N PRO A 40 8.35 -0.47 -5.11
CA PRO A 40 7.89 0.89 -4.86
C PRO A 40 8.87 1.64 -3.94
N HIS A 41 8.99 2.94 -4.15
CA HIS A 41 9.63 3.81 -3.17
C HIS A 41 8.74 3.90 -1.93
N ARG A 42 9.28 3.58 -0.76
CA ARG A 42 8.55 3.55 0.51
C ARG A 42 9.12 4.59 1.47
N GLU A 43 8.25 5.43 2.00
CA GLU A 43 8.58 6.36 3.07
C GLU A 43 8.20 5.77 4.43
N PRO A 44 8.97 6.04 5.51
CA PRO A 44 8.61 5.60 6.85
C PRO A 44 7.25 6.17 7.27
N SER A 45 6.38 5.34 7.83
CA SER A 45 5.16 5.84 8.46
C SER A 45 5.49 6.44 9.83
N GLU A 46 4.88 7.58 10.16
CA GLU A 46 5.03 8.26 11.46
C GLU A 46 4.59 7.40 12.66
N SER A 47 3.96 6.25 12.40
CA SER A 47 3.41 5.32 13.38
C SER A 47 4.34 4.18 13.83
N THR A 48 5.62 4.17 13.43
CA THR A 48 6.55 3.17 13.99
C THR A 48 6.89 3.53 15.45
N PRO A 49 6.62 2.66 16.43
CA PRO A 49 7.11 2.87 17.79
C PRO A 49 8.63 2.86 17.72
N GLN A 50 9.22 4.04 17.84
CA GLN A 50 10.66 4.19 17.94
C GLN A 50 11.06 3.55 19.27
N ASN A 51 11.57 2.31 19.23
CA ASN A 51 12.24 1.71 20.37
C ASN A 51 13.50 2.54 20.65
N LYS A 52 13.34 3.59 21.47
CA LYS A 52 14.44 4.37 22.01
C LYS A 52 15.03 3.52 23.13
N GLU A 53 15.84 2.52 22.78
CA GLU A 53 16.71 1.87 23.76
C GLU A 53 17.60 2.96 24.37
N THR A 54 17.17 3.46 25.53
CA THR A 54 17.92 4.42 26.32
C THR A 54 18.93 3.60 27.09
N ILE A 55 20.16 3.51 26.58
CA ILE A 55 21.28 2.94 27.33
C ILE A 55 21.57 3.89 28.49
N PRO A 56 21.39 3.49 29.76
CA PRO A 56 21.72 4.36 30.88
C PRO A 56 23.25 4.52 30.98
N LYS A 57 23.68 5.76 31.22
CA LYS A 57 25.07 6.12 31.54
C LYS A 57 25.48 5.63 32.92
#